data_AF-A0A7V5V547-F1
#
_entry.id   AF-A0A7V5V547-F1
#
_cell.length_a   1.000
_cell.length_b   1.000
_cell.length_c   1.000
_cell.angle_alpha   90.00
_cell.angle_beta   90.00
_cell.angle_gamma   90.00
#
_symmetry.space_group_name_H-M   'P 1'
#
loop_
_entity.id
_entity.type
_entity.pdbx_description
1 polymer ?
#
loop_
_entity_poly.entity_id
_entity_poly.type
_entity_poly.pdbx_seq_one_letter_code
_entity_poly.pdbx_strand_id
1 'polypeptide(L)'
;SFWYGQLSGFVEPIAGLIGAAAVLLMRPLLPYALSFAAGAMIYVVAEELIPESQAEKHSDVATIGVMVGFALMMTLDVALG
;
A
#
# COMPACT_ATOMS: atom_id res chain seq x y z
N SER A 1 -11.15 -10.61 15.30
CA SER A 1 -10.32 -9.64 14.57
C SER A 1 -11.10 -8.45 14.00
N PHE A 2 -12.44 -8.46 13.93
CA PHE A 2 -13.24 -7.37 13.34
C PHE A 2 -13.15 -6.01 14.07
N TRP A 3 -13.10 -6.02 15.41
CA TRP A 3 -12.94 -4.80 16.23
C TRP A 3 -11.56 -4.14 16.05
N TYR A 4 -10.50 -4.93 15.89
CA TYR A 4 -9.14 -4.37 15.73
C TYR A 4 -8.92 -3.82 14.32
N GLY A 5 -9.52 -4.45 13.30
CA GLY A 5 -9.53 -3.94 11.92
C GLY A 5 -10.26 -2.61 11.80
N GLN A 6 -11.39 -2.41 12.49
CA GLN A 6 -12.09 -1.13 12.52
C GLN A 6 -11.30 -0.04 13.25
N LEU A 7 -10.63 -0.39 14.36
CA LEU A 7 -9.77 0.54 15.09
C LEU A 7 -8.55 0.99 14.27
N SER A 8 -7.96 0.07 13.48
CA SER A 8 -6.88 0.42 12.53
C SER A 8 -7.40 1.31 11.40
N GLY A 9 -8.55 0.98 10.81
CA GLY A 9 -9.13 1.79 9.73
C GLY A 9 -9.53 3.21 10.15
N PHE A 10 -9.80 3.45 11.45
CA PHE A 10 -10.08 4.79 11.95
C PHE A 10 -8.83 5.68 12.03
N VAL A 11 -7.63 5.11 12.10
CA VAL A 11 -6.39 5.88 12.18
C VAL A 11 -6.00 6.48 10.83
N GLU A 12 -6.40 5.85 9.72
CA GLU A 12 -6.09 6.28 8.37
C GLU A 12 -6.64 7.67 8.01
N PRO A 13 -7.93 8.00 8.24
CA PRO A 13 -8.44 9.34 7.95
C PRO A 13 -7.78 10.42 8.80
N ILE A 14 -7.44 10.15 10.06
CA ILE A 14 -6.79 11.13 10.94
C ILE A 14 -5.35 11.38 10.49
N ALA A 15 -4.59 10.31 10.25
CA ALA A 15 -3.21 10.41 9.76
C ALA A 15 -3.16 11.03 8.34
N GLY A 16 -4.11 10.67 7.47
CA GLY A 16 -4.25 11.23 6.13
C GLY A 16 -4.55 12.72 6.14
N LEU A 17 -5.43 13.20 7.04
CA LEU A 17 -5.75 14.62 7.16
C LEU A 17 -4.54 15.44 7.66
N ILE A 18 -3.83 14.94 8.67
CA ILE A 18 -2.61 15.57 9.20
C ILE A 18 -1.51 15.56 8.14
N GLY A 19 -1.33 14.43 7.44
CA GLY A 19 -0.40 14.28 6.33
C GLY A 19 -0.69 15.29 5.22
N ALA A 20 -1.94 15.39 4.77
CA ALA A 20 -2.37 16.36 3.77
C ALA A 20 -2.13 17.81 4.21
N ALA A 21 -2.40 18.15 5.48
CA ALA A 21 -2.13 19.49 6.03
C ALA A 21 -0.63 19.81 6.08
N ALA A 22 0.22 18.86 6.50
CA ALA A 22 1.68 19.03 6.53
C ALA A 22 2.28 19.17 5.12
N VAL A 23 1.73 18.42 4.17
CA VAL A 23 2.10 18.43 2.76
C VAL A 23 1.86 19.80 2.11
N LEU A 24 0.78 20.50 2.46
CA LEU A 24 0.50 21.85 1.95
C LEU A 24 1.57 22.88 2.32
N LEU A 25 2.26 22.69 3.47
CA LEU A 25 3.33 23.58 3.95
C LEU A 25 4.70 23.27 3.32
N MET A 26 4.92 22.04 2.84
CA MET A 26 6.23 21.55 2.36
C MET A 26 6.22 21.06 0.90
N ARG A 27 5.57 21.81 0.00
CA ARG A 27 5.44 21.48 -1.44
C ARG A 27 6.72 21.09 -2.18
N PRO A 28 7.92 21.65 -1.91
CA PRO A 28 9.13 21.22 -2.62
C PRO A 28 9.75 19.92 -2.06
N LEU A 29 9.46 19.57 -0.81
CA LEU A 29 10.00 18.36 -0.17
C LEU A 29 9.14 17.11 -0.45
N LEU A 30 7.88 17.34 -0.81
CA LEU A 30 6.89 16.34 -1.19
C LEU A 30 7.37 15.28 -2.18
N PRO A 31 7.91 15.60 -3.36
CA PRO A 31 8.30 14.58 -4.33
C PRO A 31 9.40 13.67 -3.78
N TYR A 32 10.31 14.20 -2.97
CA TYR A 32 11.34 13.40 -2.30
C TYR A 32 10.72 12.47 -1.27
N ALA A 33 9.82 12.97 -0.42
CA ALA A 33 9.14 12.15 0.58
C ALA A 33 8.24 11.07 -0.04
N LEU A 34 7.50 11.40 -1.11
CA LEU A 34 6.66 10.44 -1.84
C LEU A 34 7.51 9.39 -2.56
N SER A 35 8.64 9.77 -3.16
CA SER A 35 9.56 8.81 -3.79
C SER A 35 10.18 7.86 -2.76
N PHE A 36 10.51 8.35 -1.57
CA PHE A 36 11.01 7.53 -0.47
C PHE A 36 9.93 6.57 0.04
N ALA A 37 8.70 7.05 0.23
CA ALA A 37 7.56 6.22 0.63
C ALA A 37 7.25 5.12 -0.40
N ALA A 38 7.28 5.46 -1.70
CA ALA A 38 7.10 4.48 -2.77
C ALA A 38 8.19 3.39 -2.73
N GLY A 39 9.46 3.79 -2.53
CA GLY A 39 10.58 2.85 -2.39
C GLY A 39 10.42 1.92 -1.18
N ALA A 40 10.01 2.45 -0.04
CA ALA A 40 9.76 1.65 1.17
C ALA A 40 8.66 0.60 0.94
N MET A 41 7.57 0.97 0.27
CA MET A 41 6.49 0.02 -0.05
C MET A 41 6.94 -1.08 -1.01
N ILE A 42 7.77 -0.77 -2.01
CA ILE A 42 8.34 -1.79 -2.91
C ILE A 42 9.23 -2.77 -2.14
N TYR A 43 10.08 -2.28 -1.23
CA TYR A 43 10.95 -3.11 -0.40
C TYR A 43 10.16 -4.06 0.52
N VAL A 44 9.18 -3.54 1.26
CA VAL A 44 8.31 -4.34 2.16
C VAL A 44 7.56 -5.41 1.36
N VAL A 45 7.05 -5.08 0.18
CA VAL A 45 6.36 -6.06 -0.67
C VAL A 45 7.32 -7.18 -1.11
N ALA A 46 8.53 -6.81 -1.55
CA ALA A 46 9.50 -7.77 -2.08
C ALA A 46 10.10 -8.68 -1.00
N GLU A 47 10.47 -8.13 0.15
CA GLU A 47 11.19 -8.86 1.20
C GLU A 47 10.31 -9.46 2.29
N GLU A 48 9.11 -8.94 2.53
CA GLU A 48 8.22 -9.45 3.58
C GLU A 48 7.00 -10.13 2.96
N LEU A 49 6.20 -9.41 2.17
CA LEU A 49 4.88 -9.90 1.71
C LEU A 49 5.00 -11.07 0.73
N ILE A 50 5.89 -11.00 -0.26
CA ILE A 50 6.09 -12.12 -1.21
C ILE A 50 6.56 -13.38 -0.49
N PRO A 51 7.66 -13.39 0.29
CA PRO A 51 8.10 -14.60 0.97
C PRO A 51 7.12 -15.10 2.04
N GLU A 52 6.41 -14.21 2.77
CA GLU A 52 5.36 -14.61 3.69
C GLU A 52 4.20 -15.31 2.96
N SER A 53 3.79 -14.78 1.80
CA SER A 53 2.74 -15.39 0.98
C SER A 53 3.14 -16.76 0.38
N GLN A 54 4.44 -16.98 0.16
CA GLN A 54 5.01 -18.23 -0.36
C GLN A 54 5.37 -19.23 0.76
N ALA A 55 5.42 -18.79 2.02
CA ALA A 55 5.71 -19.64 3.17
C ALA A 55 4.53 -20.57 3.52
N GLU A 56 3.31 -20.20 3.13
CA GLU A 56 2.16 -21.11 3.22
C GLU A 56 2.18 -22.15 2.08
N LYS A 57 1.67 -23.36 2.37
CA LYS A 57 1.70 -24.55 1.47
C LYS A 57 1.08 -24.38 0.07
N HIS A 58 0.47 -23.24 -0.25
CA HIS A 58 -0.22 -22.97 -1.53
C HIS A 58 0.38 -21.76 -2.26
N SER A 59 1.66 -21.87 -2.64
CA SER A 59 2.41 -20.86 -3.43
C SER A 59 1.68 -20.36 -4.68
N ASP A 60 0.94 -21.24 -5.34
CA ASP A 60 0.25 -20.93 -6.60
C ASP A 60 -0.93 -19.98 -6.38
N VAL A 61 -1.66 -20.15 -5.26
CA VAL A 61 -2.81 -19.30 -4.93
C VAL A 61 -2.34 -17.89 -4.55
N ALA A 62 -1.25 -17.77 -3.81
CA ALA A 62 -0.62 -16.50 -3.49
C ALA A 62 -0.19 -15.75 -4.76
N THR A 63 0.46 -16.45 -5.69
CA THR A 63 0.93 -15.87 -6.96
C THR A 63 -0.23 -15.40 -7.83
N ILE A 64 -1.30 -16.20 -7.95
CA ILE A 64 -2.52 -15.81 -8.67
C ILE A 64 -3.18 -14.59 -8.00
N GLY A 65 -3.21 -14.53 -6.67
CA GLY A 65 -3.71 -13.37 -5.92
C GLY A 65 -2.95 -12.09 -6.22
N VAL A 66 -1.61 -12.14 -6.26
CA VAL A 66 -0.77 -10.99 -6.63
C VAL A 66 -1.03 -10.57 -8.08
N MET A 67 -1.11 -11.52 -9.02
CA MET A 67 -1.39 -11.23 -10.43
C MET A 67 -2.76 -10.57 -10.63
N VAL A 68 -3.81 -11.09 -9.96
CA VAL A 68 -5.16 -10.52 -10.02
C VAL A 68 -5.20 -9.14 -9.38
N GLY A 69 -4.61 -8.96 -8.20
CA GLY A 69 -4.56 -7.66 -7.53
C GLY A 69 -3.83 -6.60 -8.35
N PHE A 70 -2.70 -6.96 -8.97
CA PHE A 70 -1.96 -6.07 -9.85
C PHE A 70 -2.77 -5.70 -11.11
N ALA A 71 -3.40 -6.69 -11.75
CA ALA A 71 -4.26 -6.45 -12.91
C ALA A 71 -5.46 -5.56 -12.57
N LEU A 72 -6.08 -5.76 -11.41
CA LEU A 72 -7.22 -4.97 -10.94
C LEU A 72 -6.79 -3.52 -10.66
N MET A 73 -5.66 -3.31 -9.98
CA MET A 73 -5.11 -1.98 -9.73
C MET A 73 -4.75 -1.26 -11.04
N MET A 74 -4.09 -1.94 -11.99
CA MET A 74 -3.78 -1.36 -13.32
C MET A 74 -5.04 -1.01 -14.11
N THR A 75 -6.07 -1.85 -14.02
CA THR A 75 -7.36 -1.58 -14.67
C THR A 75 -8.04 -0.36 -14.04
N LEU A 76 -8.02 -0.24 -12.71
CA LEU A 76 -8.55 0.92 -11.99
C LEU A 76 -7.78 2.20 -12.31
N ASP A 77 -6.44 2.15 -12.37
CA ASP A 77 -5.60 3.29 -12.73
C ASP A 77 -5.89 3.80 -14.15
N VAL A 78 -6.08 2.89 -15.11
CA VAL A 78 -6.44 3.26 -16.49
C VAL A 78 -7.90 3.73 -16.60
N ALA A 79 -8.82 3.18 -15.81
CA ALA A 79 -10.25 3.49 -15.89
C ALA A 79 -10.64 4.75 -15.11
N LEU A 80 -9.96 5.04 -13.99
CA LEU A 80 -10.15 6.23 -13.16
C LEU A 80 -9.13 7.33 -13.45
N GLY A 81 -8.12 7.03 -14.30
CA GLY A 81 -7.06 7.93 -14.74
C GLY A 81 -7.55 9.14 -15.51
#